data_AF-A0A962CGG6-F1
#
_entry.id   AF-A0A962CGG6-F1
#
_cell.length_a   1.000
_cell.length_b   1.000
_cell.length_c   1.000
_cell.angle_alpha   90.00
_cell.angle_beta   90.00
_cell.angle_gamma   90.00
#
_symmetry.space_group_name_H-M   'P 1'
#
loop_
_entity.id
_entity.type
_entity.pdbx_description
1 polymer ?
#
loop_
_entity_poly.entity_id
_entity_poly.type
_entity_poly.pdbx_seq_one_letter_code
_entity_poly.pdbx_strand_id
1 'polypeptide(L)'
;FDARPPPGGTAFNAAELVQSGGALAAKLSQKLDKHRPGWREDPKLVHAHELALVAADLDTANVAEPFVRFAASAENLCLEREMLCRRDLDAGESAQPVLGFLTDGQDRFFFDLHRFNSELGRQAFGPAKEDNAARLKSLSLGLRARIAMRGRPESGRQVLQAYGETVAGLI
;
A
#
# COMPACT_ATOMS: atom_id res chain seq x y z
N PHE A 1 -12.92 2.74 -6.90
CA PHE A 1 -11.87 2.79 -7.94
C PHE A 1 -12.55 3.21 -9.24
N ASP A 2 -12.23 4.37 -9.81
CA ASP A 2 -12.64 4.75 -11.17
C ASP A 2 -11.35 4.80 -12.00
N ALA A 3 -11.25 3.92 -13.00
CA ALA A 3 -10.04 3.71 -13.78
C ALA A 3 -9.97 4.59 -15.03
N ARG A 4 -10.93 5.52 -15.22
CA ARG A 4 -10.93 6.40 -16.39
C ARG A 4 -10.00 7.60 -16.16
N PRO A 5 -9.15 7.95 -17.15
CA PRO A 5 -8.31 9.14 -17.04
C PRO A 5 -9.16 10.41 -17.11
N PRO A 6 -8.97 11.39 -16.21
CA PRO A 6 -9.61 12.69 -16.34
C PRO A 6 -8.99 13.48 -17.52
N PRO A 7 -9.73 14.44 -18.11
CA PRO A 7 -9.22 15.23 -19.21
C PRO A 7 -8.16 16.22 -18.69
N GLY A 8 -6.92 16.16 -19.21
CA GLY A 8 -5.89 17.14 -18.82
C GLY A 8 -4.41 16.71 -18.82
N GLY A 9 -4.05 15.53 -19.33
CA GLY A 9 -2.70 15.32 -19.91
C GLY A 9 -1.48 15.28 -18.98
N THR A 10 -1.63 15.25 -17.64
CA THR A 10 -0.57 14.77 -16.75
C THR A 10 -0.94 13.37 -16.27
N ALA A 11 0.01 12.43 -16.39
CA ALA A 11 -0.15 11.05 -15.96
C ALA A 11 -0.54 11.04 -14.46
N PHE A 12 -1.83 10.87 -14.21
CA PHE A 12 -2.42 10.81 -12.87
C PHE A 12 -1.84 9.59 -12.16
N ASN A 13 -0.91 9.82 -11.23
CA ASN A 13 -0.32 8.73 -10.46
C ASN A 13 -1.28 8.31 -9.34
N ALA A 14 -1.88 7.12 -9.45
CA ALA A 14 -2.66 6.52 -8.39
C ALA A 14 -1.85 6.38 -7.07
N ALA A 15 -0.52 6.28 -7.14
CA ALA A 15 0.36 6.26 -5.98
C ALA A 15 0.46 7.63 -5.26
N GLU A 16 0.20 8.74 -5.95
CA GLU A 16 0.08 10.07 -5.30
C GLU A 16 -1.34 10.31 -4.76
N LEU A 17 -2.35 9.63 -5.30
CA LEU A 17 -3.74 9.66 -4.80
C LEU A 17 -3.88 9.11 -3.37
N VAL A 18 -2.89 8.36 -2.89
CA VAL A 18 -2.77 7.92 -1.49
C VAL A 18 -2.75 9.13 -0.53
N GLN A 19 -2.38 10.33 -1.01
CA GLN A 19 -2.37 11.56 -0.21
C GLN A 19 -3.74 12.24 -0.06
N SER A 20 -4.76 11.96 -0.90
CA SER A 20 -5.96 12.79 -0.98
C SER A 20 -7.22 12.27 -0.25
N GLY A 21 -7.08 11.29 0.65
CA GLY A 21 -8.08 11.13 1.73
C GLY A 21 -8.78 9.78 1.86
N GLY A 22 -8.03 8.76 2.27
CA GLY A 22 -8.54 7.54 2.93
C GLY A 22 -9.34 6.57 2.04
N ALA A 23 -9.36 5.29 2.42
CA ALA A 23 -10.10 4.26 1.70
C ALA A 23 -11.60 4.59 1.65
N LEU A 24 -12.19 4.50 0.46
CA LEU A 24 -13.62 4.77 0.21
C LEU A 24 -14.54 3.98 1.13
N ALA A 25 -14.16 2.74 1.47
CA ALA A 25 -14.92 1.84 2.34
C ALA A 25 -15.17 2.43 3.72
N ALA A 26 -14.14 3.02 4.36
CA ALA A 26 -14.24 3.60 5.70
C ALA A 26 -15.26 4.76 5.80
N LYS A 27 -15.54 5.42 4.67
CA LYS A 27 -16.47 6.57 4.60
C LYS A 27 -17.78 6.22 3.87
N LEU A 28 -17.97 4.96 3.47
CA LEU A 28 -19.09 4.57 2.61
C LEU A 28 -20.45 4.78 3.29
N SER A 29 -20.56 4.42 4.57
CA SER A 29 -21.78 4.64 5.36
C SER A 29 -22.14 6.12 5.46
N GLN A 30 -21.15 6.99 5.75
CA GLN A 30 -21.34 8.44 5.80
C GLN A 30 -21.78 9.02 4.44
N LYS A 31 -21.25 8.50 3.34
CA LYS A 31 -21.68 8.90 2.00
C LYS A 31 -23.12 8.45 1.72
N LEU A 32 -23.49 7.25 2.12
CA LEU A 32 -24.87 6.77 2.00
C LEU A 32 -25.83 7.59 2.86
N ASP A 33 -25.43 7.97 4.07
CA ASP A 33 -26.20 8.85 4.95
C ASP A 33 -26.50 10.21 4.29
N LYS A 34 -25.50 10.78 3.59
CA LYS A 34 -25.65 12.05 2.88
C LYS A 34 -26.51 11.95 1.61
N HIS A 35 -26.32 10.90 0.82
CA HIS A 35 -26.87 10.81 -0.55
C HIS A 35 -28.13 9.94 -0.66
N ARG A 36 -28.37 9.07 0.32
CA ARG A 36 -29.57 8.23 0.42
C ARG A 36 -29.98 8.05 1.89
N PRO A 37 -30.51 9.11 2.53
CA PRO A 37 -31.02 9.02 3.90
C PRO A 37 -32.01 7.85 4.04
N GLY A 38 -31.97 7.13 5.16
CA GLY A 38 -32.81 5.96 5.40
C GLY A 38 -32.35 4.67 4.71
N TRP A 39 -31.18 4.64 4.04
CA TRP A 39 -30.69 3.43 3.35
C TRP A 39 -30.60 2.17 4.23
N ARG A 40 -30.52 2.32 5.55
CA ARG A 40 -30.52 1.21 6.52
C ARG A 40 -31.86 0.47 6.58
N GLU A 41 -32.94 1.08 6.11
CA GLU A 41 -34.27 0.47 6.04
C GLU A 41 -34.46 -0.33 4.74
N ASP A 42 -33.56 -0.21 3.76
CA ASP A 42 -33.56 -0.94 2.50
C ASP A 42 -32.60 -2.15 2.61
N PRO A 43 -33.13 -3.39 2.75
CA PRO A 43 -32.28 -4.57 2.95
C PRO A 43 -31.29 -4.80 1.80
N LYS A 44 -31.60 -4.36 0.58
CA LYS A 44 -30.70 -4.51 -0.57
C LYS A 44 -29.48 -3.61 -0.45
N LEU A 45 -29.66 -2.38 0.06
CA LEU A 45 -28.55 -1.45 0.27
C LEU A 45 -27.70 -1.83 1.46
N VAL A 46 -28.31 -2.36 2.53
CA VAL A 46 -27.58 -2.93 3.66
C VAL A 46 -26.67 -4.05 3.19
N HIS A 47 -27.22 -5.01 2.45
CA HIS A 47 -26.43 -6.11 1.91
C HIS A 47 -25.34 -5.63 0.93
N ALA A 48 -25.66 -4.70 0.03
CA ALA A 48 -24.68 -4.15 -0.91
C ALA A 48 -23.54 -3.39 -0.18
N HIS A 49 -23.85 -2.69 0.91
CA HIS A 49 -22.85 -2.03 1.74
C HIS A 49 -21.90 -3.04 2.37
N GLU A 50 -22.42 -4.11 2.97
CA GLU A 50 -21.60 -5.19 3.56
C GLU A 50 -20.67 -5.82 2.53
N LEU A 51 -21.21 -6.18 1.35
CA LEU A 51 -20.41 -6.72 0.25
C LEU A 51 -19.32 -5.75 -0.21
N ALA A 52 -19.61 -4.45 -0.27
CA ALA A 52 -18.61 -3.44 -0.64
C ALA A 52 -17.47 -3.34 0.38
N LEU A 53 -17.75 -3.50 1.68
CA LEU A 53 -16.70 -3.54 2.71
C LEU A 53 -15.82 -4.78 2.57
N VAL A 54 -16.42 -5.95 2.34
CA VAL A 54 -15.68 -7.20 2.11
C VAL A 54 -14.82 -7.09 0.84
N ALA A 55 -15.36 -6.56 -0.25
CA ALA A 55 -14.62 -6.38 -1.49
C ALA A 55 -13.40 -5.44 -1.31
N ALA A 56 -13.56 -4.36 -0.52
CA ALA A 56 -12.44 -3.45 -0.21
C ALA A 56 -11.35 -4.12 0.63
N ASP A 57 -11.72 -5.02 1.53
CA ASP A 57 -10.77 -5.77 2.33
C ASP A 57 -10.00 -6.79 1.47
N LEU A 58 -10.68 -7.45 0.53
CA LEU A 58 -10.06 -8.37 -0.43
C LEU A 58 -9.05 -7.66 -1.35
N ASP A 59 -9.38 -6.46 -1.83
CA ASP A 59 -8.51 -5.64 -2.69
C ASP A 59 -7.17 -5.29 -2.03
N THR A 60 -7.13 -5.29 -0.70
CA THR A 60 -5.96 -4.89 0.10
C THR A 60 -5.48 -6.00 1.02
N ALA A 61 -5.91 -7.24 0.79
CA ALA A 61 -5.55 -8.39 1.63
C ALA A 61 -4.07 -8.80 1.49
N ASN A 62 -3.34 -8.25 0.51
CA ASN A 62 -1.91 -8.53 0.31
C ASN A 62 -1.04 -8.20 1.52
N VAL A 63 -1.46 -7.29 2.40
CA VAL A 63 -0.78 -6.99 3.68
C VAL A 63 -0.73 -8.18 4.64
N ALA A 64 -1.60 -9.17 4.43
CA ALA A 64 -1.72 -10.39 5.23
C ALA A 64 -1.17 -11.63 4.51
N GLU A 65 -0.54 -11.47 3.34
CA GLU A 65 0.16 -12.58 2.69
C GLU A 65 1.41 -13.00 3.48
N PRO A 66 1.95 -14.21 3.26
CA PRO A 66 3.26 -14.58 3.77
C PRO A 66 4.29 -13.49 3.47
N PHE A 67 5.08 -13.10 4.47
CA PHE A 67 5.92 -11.89 4.42
C PHE A 67 6.77 -11.75 3.14
N VAL A 68 7.29 -12.86 2.61
CA VAL A 68 8.07 -12.87 1.35
C VAL A 68 7.26 -12.36 0.17
N ARG A 69 6.00 -12.79 0.04
CA ARG A 69 5.11 -12.36 -1.04
C ARG A 69 4.67 -10.91 -0.84
N PHE A 70 4.37 -10.53 0.40
CA PHE A 70 4.08 -9.15 0.75
C PHE A 70 5.25 -8.22 0.35
N ALA A 71 6.48 -8.56 0.72
CA ALA A 71 7.68 -7.81 0.36
C ALA A 71 7.91 -7.76 -1.16
N ALA A 72 7.78 -8.88 -1.86
CA ALA A 72 7.89 -8.92 -3.32
C ALA A 72 6.82 -8.06 -4.01
N SER A 73 5.60 -7.99 -3.46
CA SER A 73 4.55 -7.10 -3.97
C SER A 73 4.92 -5.62 -3.84
N ALA A 74 5.55 -5.22 -2.73
CA ALA A 74 6.04 -3.86 -2.54
C ALA A 74 7.18 -3.52 -3.51
N GLU A 75 8.09 -4.44 -3.76
CA GLU A 75 9.14 -4.28 -4.77
C GLU A 75 8.55 -4.05 -6.17
N ASN A 76 7.59 -4.90 -6.59
CA ASN A 76 6.94 -4.77 -7.89
C ASN A 76 6.20 -3.44 -8.04
N LEU A 77 5.48 -2.99 -7.01
CA LEU A 77 4.82 -1.67 -7.01
C LEU A 77 5.83 -0.53 -7.07
N CYS A 78 6.99 -0.68 -6.45
CA CYS A 78 8.06 0.31 -6.52
C CYS A 78 8.60 0.42 -7.96
N LEU A 79 8.86 -0.72 -8.61
CA LEU A 79 9.31 -0.80 -10.00
C LEU A 79 8.29 -0.17 -10.97
N GLU A 80 7.01 -0.51 -10.81
CA GLU A 80 5.93 0.07 -11.62
C GLU A 80 5.85 1.58 -11.43
N ARG A 81 5.97 2.07 -10.19
CA ARG A 81 5.97 3.51 -9.89
C ARG A 81 7.14 4.23 -10.58
N GLU A 82 8.34 3.69 -10.58
CA GLU A 82 9.49 4.30 -11.27
C GLU A 82 9.28 4.33 -12.78
N MET A 83 8.76 3.24 -13.36
CA MET A 83 8.39 3.18 -14.78
C MET A 83 7.35 4.24 -15.15
N LEU A 84 6.27 4.37 -14.37
CA LEU A 84 5.20 5.36 -14.61
C LEU A 84 5.71 6.80 -14.47
N CYS A 85 6.66 7.02 -13.56
CA CYS A 85 7.35 8.30 -13.43
C CYS A 85 8.47 8.52 -14.46
N ARG A 86 8.72 7.55 -15.35
CA ARG A 86 9.80 7.57 -16.36
C ARG A 86 11.19 7.83 -15.76
N ARG A 87 11.43 7.34 -14.53
CA ARG A 87 12.76 7.39 -13.91
C ARG A 87 13.54 6.13 -14.23
N ASP A 88 14.79 6.32 -14.61
CA ASP A 88 15.74 5.21 -14.76
C ASP A 88 16.23 4.76 -13.38
N LEU A 89 16.10 3.46 -13.09
CA LEU A 89 16.55 2.86 -11.84
C LEU A 89 18.07 2.96 -11.64
N ASP A 90 18.83 3.06 -12.72
CA ASP A 90 20.28 3.22 -12.69
C ASP A 90 20.72 4.67 -12.53
N ALA A 91 19.80 5.63 -12.65
CA ALA A 91 20.05 7.04 -12.39
C ALA A 91 19.90 7.39 -10.89
N GLY A 92 20.73 8.32 -10.41
CA GLY A 92 20.70 8.75 -9.01
C GLY A 92 19.44 9.45 -8.56
N GLU A 93 18.65 9.99 -9.50
CA GLU A 93 17.33 10.56 -9.19
C GLU A 93 16.31 9.52 -8.69
N SER A 94 16.52 8.23 -8.98
CA SER A 94 15.63 7.14 -8.53
C SER A 94 15.97 6.66 -7.10
N ALA A 95 17.19 6.90 -6.61
CA ALA A 95 17.66 6.39 -5.32
C ALA A 95 16.76 6.80 -4.13
N GLN A 96 16.51 8.09 -3.98
CA GLN A 96 15.73 8.60 -2.85
C GLN A 96 14.23 8.27 -2.95
N PRO A 97 13.57 8.39 -4.12
CA PRO A 97 12.19 7.92 -4.29
C PRO A 97 11.98 6.45 -3.96
N VAL A 98 12.87 5.56 -4.40
CA VAL A 98 12.79 4.12 -4.12
C VAL A 98 12.97 3.86 -2.62
N LEU A 99 13.98 4.46 -1.99
CA LEU A 99 14.20 4.32 -0.55
C LEU A 99 13.01 4.83 0.27
N GLY A 100 12.47 6.00 -0.07
CA GLY A 100 11.29 6.56 0.60
C GLY A 100 10.06 5.67 0.43
N PHE A 101 9.84 5.11 -0.76
CA PHE A 101 8.71 4.23 -1.02
C PHE A 101 8.79 2.92 -0.22
N LEU A 102 9.94 2.25 -0.24
CA LEU A 102 10.16 0.94 0.42
C LEU A 102 10.31 1.04 1.94
N THR A 103 10.36 2.26 2.50
CA THR A 103 10.43 2.51 3.94
C THR A 103 9.20 3.27 4.43
N ASP A 104 9.27 4.60 4.53
CA ASP A 104 8.18 5.45 5.04
C ASP A 104 6.86 5.24 4.28
N GLY A 105 6.94 5.00 2.97
CA GLY A 105 5.78 4.69 2.14
C GLY A 105 5.05 3.42 2.57
N GLN A 106 5.79 2.32 2.75
CA GLN A 106 5.22 1.04 3.21
C GLN A 106 4.71 1.15 4.64
N ASP A 107 5.47 1.78 5.54
CA ASP A 107 5.07 2.00 6.93
C ASP A 107 3.74 2.77 6.99
N ARG A 108 3.65 3.91 6.29
CA ARG A 108 2.42 4.73 6.28
C ARG A 108 1.24 3.96 5.69
N PHE A 109 1.44 3.24 4.59
CA PHE A 109 0.38 2.44 3.99
C PHE A 109 -0.14 1.39 4.99
N PHE A 110 0.77 0.61 5.58
CA PHE A 110 0.42 -0.53 6.41
C PHE A 110 -0.17 -0.15 7.78
N PHE A 111 0.40 0.86 8.45
CA PHE A 111 0.05 1.23 9.82
C PHE A 111 -1.00 2.32 9.91
N ASP A 112 -0.96 3.32 9.02
CA ASP A 112 -1.81 4.51 9.15
C ASP A 112 -3.05 4.44 8.26
N LEU A 113 -2.86 3.96 7.02
CA LEU A 113 -3.90 4.02 5.99
C LEU A 113 -4.73 2.74 5.92
N HIS A 114 -4.07 1.58 5.99
CA HIS A 114 -4.72 0.29 5.83
C HIS A 114 -5.47 -0.13 7.10
N ARG A 115 -6.75 -0.48 6.91
CA ARG A 115 -7.59 -1.14 7.92
C ARG A 115 -8.58 -2.05 7.22
N PHE A 116 -8.88 -3.20 7.81
CA PHE A 116 -10.00 -4.03 7.40
C PHE A 116 -11.32 -3.44 7.90
N ASN A 117 -12.24 -3.18 6.98
CA ASN A 117 -13.49 -2.45 7.18
C ASN A 117 -14.66 -3.38 7.48
N SER A 118 -14.61 -4.64 7.04
CA SER A 118 -15.58 -5.69 7.34
C SER A 118 -15.13 -6.54 8.54
N GLU A 119 -16.09 -7.16 9.21
CA GLU A 119 -15.80 -8.13 10.27
C GLU A 119 -15.11 -9.39 9.73
N LEU A 120 -15.58 -9.88 8.58
CA LEU A 120 -14.98 -11.03 7.90
C LEU A 120 -13.51 -10.78 7.53
N GLY A 121 -13.20 -9.61 6.96
CA GLY A 121 -11.83 -9.24 6.61
C GLY A 121 -10.91 -9.14 7.84
N ARG A 122 -11.40 -8.57 8.94
CA ARG A 122 -10.65 -8.54 10.22
C ARG A 122 -10.35 -9.95 10.74
N GLN A 123 -11.34 -10.84 10.73
CA GLN A 123 -11.15 -12.21 11.22
C GLN A 123 -10.23 -13.03 10.30
N ALA A 124 -10.38 -12.89 8.99
CA ALA A 124 -9.63 -13.68 8.01
C ALA A 124 -8.16 -13.24 7.86
N PHE A 125 -7.90 -11.93 7.89
CA PHE A 125 -6.60 -11.37 7.52
C PHE A 125 -5.89 -10.62 8.65
N GLY A 126 -6.61 -10.29 9.74
CA GLY A 126 -6.07 -9.55 10.89
C GLY A 126 -4.85 -10.21 11.51
N PRO A 127 -4.91 -11.50 11.91
CA PRO A 127 -3.77 -12.17 12.54
C PRO A 127 -2.51 -12.17 11.68
N ALA A 128 -2.62 -12.50 10.38
CA ALA A 128 -1.46 -12.52 9.49
C ALA A 128 -0.91 -11.11 9.19
N LYS A 129 -1.77 -10.08 9.16
CA LYS A 129 -1.32 -8.68 9.14
C LYS A 129 -0.53 -8.34 10.42
N GLU A 130 -1.02 -8.75 11.60
CA GLU A 130 -0.31 -8.53 12.87
C GLU A 130 1.06 -9.22 12.87
N ASP A 131 1.15 -10.45 12.38
CA ASP A 131 2.42 -11.19 12.24
C ASP A 131 3.44 -10.45 11.34
N ASN A 132 2.96 -9.82 10.26
CA ASN A 132 3.79 -9.04 9.35
C ASN A 132 4.23 -7.69 9.93
N ALA A 133 3.53 -7.15 10.94
CA ALA A 133 3.79 -5.81 11.47
C ALA A 133 5.22 -5.64 11.99
N ALA A 134 5.68 -6.57 12.83
CA ALA A 134 7.03 -6.52 13.39
C ALA A 134 8.09 -6.66 12.29
N ARG A 135 7.88 -7.57 11.33
CA ARG A 135 8.80 -7.81 10.22
C ARG A 135 8.92 -6.61 9.29
N LEU A 136 7.81 -5.91 9.02
CA LEU A 136 7.84 -4.69 8.22
C LEU A 136 8.65 -3.58 8.91
N LYS A 137 8.48 -3.38 10.22
CA LYS A 137 9.31 -2.43 10.98
C LYS A 137 10.80 -2.80 10.93
N SER A 138 11.12 -4.08 11.10
CA SER A 138 12.49 -4.57 10.99
C SER A 138 13.07 -4.40 9.58
N LEU A 139 12.26 -4.61 8.53
CA LEU A 139 12.65 -4.38 7.14
C LEU A 139 12.96 -2.91 6.88
N SER A 140 12.06 -2.00 7.28
CA SER A 140 12.24 -0.56 7.13
C SER A 140 13.48 -0.05 7.87
N LEU A 141 13.74 -0.55 9.09
CA LEU A 141 14.93 -0.18 9.86
C LEU A 141 16.20 -0.80 9.26
N GLY A 142 16.18 -2.09 8.93
CA GLY A 142 17.30 -2.84 8.38
C GLY A 142 17.77 -2.31 7.04
N LEU A 143 16.83 -1.95 6.15
CA LEU A 143 17.15 -1.32 4.87
C LEU A 143 17.89 0.01 5.09
N ARG A 144 17.38 0.88 5.97
CA ARG A 144 18.04 2.16 6.27
C ARG A 144 19.43 1.96 6.85
N ALA A 145 19.59 1.01 7.77
CA ALA A 145 20.89 0.70 8.35
C ALA A 145 21.88 0.20 7.28
N ARG A 146 21.45 -0.71 6.41
CA ARG A 146 22.27 -1.25 5.32
C ARG A 146 22.70 -0.17 4.34
N ILE A 147 21.80 0.75 3.99
CA ILE A 147 22.12 1.91 3.15
C ILE A 147 23.12 2.80 3.88
N ALA A 148 22.84 3.21 5.13
CA ALA A 148 23.72 4.08 5.90
C ALA A 148 25.15 3.52 6.05
N MET A 149 25.31 2.21 6.22
CA MET A 149 26.63 1.55 6.28
C MET A 149 27.41 1.59 4.96
N ARG A 150 26.72 1.71 3.82
CA ARG A 150 27.31 1.81 2.48
C ARG A 150 27.49 3.25 2.02
N GLY A 151 26.91 4.23 2.74
CA GLY A 151 26.89 5.64 2.36
C GLY A 151 25.57 6.06 1.70
N ARG A 152 25.61 7.12 0.89
CA ARG A 152 24.41 7.57 0.17
C ARG A 152 24.16 6.65 -1.02
N PRO A 153 22.92 6.16 -1.25
CA PRO A 153 22.64 5.34 -2.42
C PRO A 153 22.77 6.16 -3.69
N GLU A 154 23.40 5.58 -4.71
CA GLU A 154 23.69 6.25 -5.98
C GLU A 154 22.63 5.97 -7.05
N SER A 155 21.76 4.99 -6.84
CA SER A 155 20.69 4.63 -7.78
C SER A 155 19.53 3.90 -7.09
N GLY A 156 18.37 3.85 -7.74
CA GLY A 156 17.23 3.05 -7.28
C GLY A 156 17.56 1.56 -7.26
N ARG A 157 18.35 1.07 -8.22
CA ARG A 157 18.81 -0.33 -8.29
C ARG A 157 19.61 -0.75 -7.05
N GLN A 158 20.52 0.11 -6.56
CA GLN A 158 21.27 -0.18 -5.34
C GLN A 158 20.34 -0.33 -4.12
N VAL A 159 19.29 0.48 -4.04
CA VAL A 159 18.30 0.38 -2.95
C VAL A 159 17.50 -0.92 -3.06
N LEU A 160 17.05 -1.31 -4.26
CA LEU A 160 16.34 -2.57 -4.50
C LEU A 160 17.19 -3.79 -4.13
N GLN A 161 18.48 -3.77 -4.47
CA GLN A 161 19.40 -4.83 -4.05
C GLN A 161 19.51 -4.91 -2.51
N ALA A 162 19.70 -3.76 -1.84
CA ALA A 162 19.76 -3.70 -0.38
C ALA A 162 18.43 -4.15 0.26
N TYR A 163 17.29 -3.85 -0.37
CA TYR A 163 15.97 -4.31 0.04
C TYR A 163 15.89 -5.84 -0.02
N GLY A 164 16.21 -6.46 -1.16
CA GLY A 164 16.23 -7.92 -1.31
C GLY A 164 17.14 -8.62 -0.30
N GLU A 165 18.34 -8.08 -0.05
CA GLU A 165 19.25 -8.59 0.98
C GLU A 165 18.67 -8.47 2.41
N THR A 166 17.89 -7.43 2.67
CA THR A 166 17.25 -7.22 3.97
C THR A 166 16.06 -8.15 4.15
N VAL A 167 15.24 -8.32 3.11
CA VAL A 167 14.13 -9.30 3.10
C VAL A 167 14.67 -10.70 3.36
N ALA A 168 15.74 -11.12 2.67
CA ALA A 168 16.34 -12.44 2.86
C ALA A 168 16.82 -12.69 4.31
N GLY A 169 17.23 -11.65 5.04
CA GLY A 169 17.62 -11.76 6.44
C GLY A 169 16.48 -11.80 7.45
N LEU A 170 15.22 -11.66 7.00
CA LEU A 170 14.01 -11.66 7.83
C LEU A 170 13.12 -12.90 7.60
N ILE A 171 13.53 -13.80 6.70
CA ILE A 171 12.84 -15.05 6.38
C ILE A 171 13.30 -16.16 7.31
#